data_AF-A0A8H7J3D2-F1
#
_entry.id   AF-A0A8H7J3D2-F1
#
_cell.length_a   1.000
_cell.length_b   1.000
_cell.length_c   1.000
_cell.angle_alpha   90.00
_cell.angle_beta   90.00
_cell.angle_gamma   90.00
#
_symmetry.space_group_name_H-M   'P 1'
#
loop_
_entity.id
_entity.type
_entity.pdbx_description
1 polymer ?
#
loop_
_entity_poly.entity_id
_entity_poly.type
_entity_poly.pdbx_seq_one_letter_code
_entity_poly.pdbx_strand_id
1 'polypeptide(L)'
;MNGYWKFNSYDDDRRAYKCGLYTPEAVLIAQDVGDGVYDNITLRWVSGKLDPENRPTVGTAAAHLEAIYNERRILGKSLSFRGRVPLYSISTEQRLVNYRITRSGTQGDALSEEVLVSPSQHTFSSDTVSLIVASGGCTRSRTPLSVSAPASLHRAQDKSTLNDVQVDNSLYTANFQPTSDGIGASPASVPSRIPSPLAQANEATLSLRAPDELAASNYRDLVADVKRFDPGPWTTHVGPPKEVAVDDPHTQVQGMAEMIRNLETSKEDPELQTLDAEFTVLLWALKSSGNVQIMKA
;
A
#
# COMPACT_ATOMS: atom_id res chain seq x y z
N MET A 1 10.48 -8.10 -8.84
CA MET A 1 9.45 -7.06 -8.72
C MET A 1 9.85 -6.14 -7.59
N ASN A 2 9.74 -4.83 -7.81
CA ASN A 2 9.96 -3.82 -6.77
C ASN A 2 8.78 -3.86 -5.76
N GLY A 3 8.99 -3.34 -4.56
CA GLY A 3 7.91 -3.18 -3.58
C GLY A 3 6.88 -2.15 -4.04
N TYR A 4 5.75 -2.09 -3.34
CA TYR A 4 4.65 -1.17 -3.64
C TYR A 4 3.98 -0.68 -2.36
N TRP A 5 3.23 0.42 -2.47
CA TRP A 5 2.50 1.02 -1.35
C TRP A 5 1.07 0.50 -1.28
N LYS A 6 0.55 0.37 -0.06
CA LYS A 6 -0.86 0.12 0.22
C LYS A 6 -1.31 0.99 1.38
N PHE A 7 -2.59 1.35 1.39
CA PHE A 7 -3.23 1.81 2.62
C PHE A 7 -3.20 0.67 3.65
N ASN A 8 -2.93 1.00 4.91
CA ASN A 8 -2.87 -0.02 5.96
C ASN A 8 -4.27 -0.54 6.33
N SER A 9 -5.29 0.31 6.24
CA SER A 9 -6.69 -0.04 6.48
C SER A 9 -7.64 0.59 5.46
N TYR A 10 -8.88 0.10 5.40
CA TYR A 10 -9.94 0.71 4.57
C TYR A 10 -10.32 2.13 5.05
N ASP A 11 -10.17 2.41 6.34
CA ASP A 11 -10.44 3.74 6.87
C ASP A 11 -9.35 4.75 6.47
N ASP A 12 -8.10 4.31 6.30
CA ASP A 12 -7.03 5.15 5.74
C ASP A 12 -7.33 5.55 4.29
N ASP A 13 -7.79 4.59 3.48
CA ASP A 13 -8.22 4.83 2.10
C ASP A 13 -9.38 5.83 2.04
N ARG A 14 -10.42 5.65 2.87
CA ARG A 14 -11.53 6.61 2.97
C ARG A 14 -11.09 8.00 3.43
N ARG A 15 -10.10 8.10 4.32
CA ARG A 15 -9.53 9.40 4.74
C ARG A 15 -8.78 10.06 3.59
N ALA A 16 -7.94 9.31 2.86
CA ALA A 16 -7.24 9.81 1.69
C ALA A 16 -8.22 10.29 0.61
N TYR A 17 -9.27 9.51 0.35
CA TYR A 17 -10.32 9.87 -0.62
C TYR A 17 -11.02 11.19 -0.27
N LYS A 18 -11.31 11.44 1.02
CA LYS A 18 -11.88 12.72 1.48
C LYS A 18 -10.96 13.92 1.22
N CYS A 19 -9.66 13.69 1.14
CA CYS A 19 -8.66 14.69 0.79
C CYS A 19 -8.44 14.80 -0.74
N GLY A 20 -9.18 14.06 -1.57
CA GLY A 20 -8.99 14.03 -3.03
C GLY A 20 -7.79 13.19 -3.49
N LEU A 21 -7.26 12.33 -2.61
CA LEU A 21 -6.11 11.48 -2.88
C LEU A 21 -6.57 10.03 -3.03
N TYR A 22 -6.43 9.46 -4.23
CA TYR A 22 -6.98 8.14 -4.57
C TYR A 22 -5.99 6.99 -4.44
N THR A 23 -4.70 7.28 -4.17
CA THR A 23 -3.64 6.27 -4.09
C THR A 23 -2.70 6.58 -2.93
N PRO A 24 -2.07 5.57 -2.30
CA PRO A 24 -1.11 5.80 -1.23
C PRO A 24 0.13 6.56 -1.73
N GLU A 25 0.50 6.39 -2.99
CA GLU A 25 1.55 7.16 -3.66
C GLU A 25 1.22 8.65 -3.73
N ALA A 26 -0.04 9.01 -4.04
CA ALA A 26 -0.47 10.40 -4.05
C ALA A 26 -0.37 11.05 -2.66
N VAL A 27 -0.65 10.29 -1.59
CA VAL A 27 -0.47 10.77 -0.20
C VAL A 27 1.00 11.09 0.09
N LEU A 28 1.92 10.22 -0.32
CA LEU A 28 3.36 10.46 -0.13
C LEU A 28 3.86 11.67 -0.93
N ILE A 29 3.41 11.82 -2.18
CA ILE A 29 3.79 12.97 -3.02
C ILE A 29 3.22 14.27 -2.43
N ALA A 30 1.95 14.28 -2.03
CA ALA A 30 1.32 15.45 -1.43
C ALA A 30 2.01 15.86 -0.11
N GLN A 31 2.33 14.88 0.76
CA GLN A 31 3.09 15.12 1.98
C GLN A 31 4.51 15.66 1.68
N ASP A 32 5.18 15.14 0.66
CA ASP A 32 6.53 15.56 0.27
C ASP A 32 6.58 17.00 -0.26
N VAL A 33 5.56 17.38 -1.04
CA VAL A 33 5.39 18.74 -1.57
C VAL A 33 4.92 19.72 -0.48
N GLY A 34 4.40 19.22 0.64
CA GLY A 34 3.84 20.02 1.72
C GLY A 34 2.43 20.53 1.43
N ASP A 35 1.66 19.81 0.61
CA ASP A 35 0.26 20.14 0.24
C ASP A 35 -0.77 19.76 1.34
N GLY A 36 -0.28 19.36 2.52
CA GLY A 36 -1.13 19.02 3.65
C GLY A 36 -0.39 18.26 4.74
N VAL A 37 -1.12 17.97 5.83
CA VAL A 37 -0.66 17.11 6.92
C VAL A 37 -1.50 15.84 6.88
N TYR A 38 -0.86 14.70 6.63
CA TYR A 38 -1.52 13.41 6.46
C TYR A 38 -1.14 12.41 7.56
N ASP A 39 -0.84 12.92 8.77
CA ASP A 39 -0.39 12.09 9.91
C ASP A 39 -1.45 11.10 10.41
N ASN A 40 -2.73 11.34 10.08
CA ASN A 40 -3.84 10.42 10.38
C ASN A 40 -4.04 9.33 9.31
N ILE A 41 -3.23 9.29 8.26
CA ILE A 41 -3.26 8.26 7.23
C ILE A 41 -2.04 7.37 7.40
N THR A 42 -2.29 6.10 7.72
CA THR A 42 -1.25 5.08 7.84
C THR A 42 -1.11 4.29 6.55
N LEU A 43 0.13 4.14 6.10
CA LEU A 43 0.53 3.44 4.90
C LEU A 43 1.31 2.18 5.29
N ARG A 44 1.31 1.22 4.37
CA ARG A 44 2.10 -0.01 4.46
C ARG A 44 2.95 -0.13 3.22
N TRP A 45 4.27 -0.22 3.43
CA TRP A 45 5.19 -0.66 2.40
C TRP A 45 5.15 -2.18 2.31
N VAL A 46 4.87 -2.71 1.12
CA VAL A 46 4.96 -4.13 0.82
C VAL A 46 6.23 -4.37 0.02
N SER A 47 7.22 -4.96 0.67
CA SER A 47 8.51 -5.31 0.07
C SER A 47 8.32 -6.24 -1.13
N GLY A 48 9.10 -5.98 -2.19
CA GLY A 48 9.16 -6.85 -3.36
C GLY A 48 10.15 -8.00 -3.16
N LYS A 49 10.13 -9.00 -4.06
CA LYS A 49 11.04 -10.16 -4.01
C LYS A 49 12.54 -9.82 -4.03
N LEU A 50 12.91 -8.59 -4.38
CA LEU A 50 14.29 -8.12 -4.44
C LEU A 50 14.76 -7.46 -3.14
N ASP A 51 13.87 -7.25 -2.17
CA ASP A 51 14.18 -6.62 -0.90
C ASP A 51 14.63 -7.68 0.11
N PRO A 52 15.90 -7.68 0.56
CA PRO A 52 16.46 -8.75 1.38
C PRO A 52 15.81 -8.84 2.77
N GLU A 53 15.23 -7.75 3.28
CA GLU A 53 14.62 -7.76 4.61
C GLU A 53 13.18 -8.28 4.60
N ASN A 54 12.49 -8.20 3.45
CA ASN A 54 11.10 -8.64 3.23
C ASN A 54 10.14 -8.37 4.41
N ARG A 55 10.35 -7.26 5.13
CA ARG A 55 9.54 -6.89 6.30
C ARG A 55 8.57 -5.80 5.91
N PRO A 56 7.25 -6.06 5.98
CA PRO A 56 6.27 -5.01 5.75
C PRO A 56 6.46 -3.93 6.81
N THR A 57 6.60 -2.68 6.37
CA THR A 57 6.76 -1.54 7.26
C THR A 57 5.48 -0.73 7.25
N VAL A 58 4.93 -0.43 8.44
CA VAL A 58 3.71 0.35 8.62
C VAL A 58 4.04 1.65 9.34
N GLY A 59 3.47 2.76 8.88
CA GLY A 59 3.70 4.07 9.49
C GLY A 59 2.88 5.17 8.84
N THR A 60 2.97 6.39 9.37
CA THR A 60 2.38 7.58 8.74
C THR A 60 3.17 7.97 7.50
N ALA A 61 2.57 8.76 6.61
CA ALA A 61 3.26 9.29 5.42
C ALA A 61 4.54 10.05 5.81
N ALA A 62 4.48 10.90 6.85
CA ALA A 62 5.62 11.64 7.35
C ALA A 62 6.74 10.71 7.87
N ALA A 63 6.40 9.68 8.66
CA ALA A 63 7.38 8.73 9.20
C ALA A 63 8.07 7.91 8.09
N HIS A 64 7.33 7.55 7.04
CA HIS A 64 7.88 6.88 5.87
C HIS A 64 8.82 7.80 5.07
N LEU A 65 8.44 9.06 4.82
CA LEU A 65 9.30 10.02 4.14
C LEU A 65 10.59 10.24 4.91
N GLU A 66 10.52 10.47 6.22
CA GLU A 66 11.70 10.62 7.07
C GLU A 66 12.63 9.40 6.97
N ALA A 67 12.06 8.19 6.99
CA ALA A 67 12.83 6.97 6.80
C ALA A 67 13.56 6.95 5.46
N ILE A 68 12.84 7.20 4.37
CA ILE A 68 13.40 7.17 3.02
C ILE A 68 14.47 8.26 2.85
N TYR A 69 14.25 9.45 3.41
CA TYR A 69 15.23 10.54 3.39
C TYR A 69 16.53 10.17 4.12
N ASN A 70 16.43 9.56 5.30
CA ASN A 70 17.59 9.10 6.05
C ASN A 70 18.33 7.99 5.30
N GLU A 71 17.63 7.01 4.72
CA GLU A 71 18.25 5.99 3.88
C GLU A 71 18.99 6.59 2.68
N ARG A 72 18.34 7.52 1.96
CA ARG A 72 18.94 8.20 0.80
C ARG A 72 20.17 9.00 1.20
N ARG A 73 20.14 9.68 2.35
CA ARG A 73 21.28 10.42 2.90
C ARG A 73 22.49 9.50 3.14
N ILE A 74 22.26 8.32 3.72
CA ILE A 74 23.33 7.34 4.00
C ILE A 74 23.96 6.83 2.70
N LEU A 75 23.13 6.59 1.69
CA LEU A 75 23.55 6.14 0.35
C LEU A 75 24.13 7.27 -0.53
N GLY A 76 24.18 8.51 -0.05
CA GLY A 76 24.63 9.66 -0.86
C GLY A 76 23.73 9.97 -2.06
N LYS A 77 22.45 9.59 -2.02
CA LYS A 77 21.47 9.87 -3.09
C LYS A 77 20.85 11.25 -2.91
N SER A 78 20.41 11.85 -4.02
CA SER A 78 19.64 13.11 -4.01
C SER A 78 18.42 12.97 -3.10
N LEU A 79 18.18 13.95 -2.23
CA LEU A 79 17.01 13.96 -1.35
C LEU A 79 15.72 14.25 -2.14
N SER A 80 15.76 15.11 -3.16
CA SER A 80 14.57 15.43 -3.96
C SER A 80 14.04 14.24 -4.77
N PHE A 81 12.72 14.04 -4.73
CA PHE A 81 12.01 13.06 -5.56
C PHE A 81 11.48 13.62 -6.90
N ARG A 82 11.43 14.96 -7.06
CA ARG A 82 10.97 15.64 -8.29
C ARG A 82 9.61 15.12 -8.80
N GLY A 83 8.62 15.02 -7.90
CA GLY A 83 7.27 14.52 -8.22
C GLY A 83 7.20 13.01 -8.47
N ARG A 84 8.30 12.27 -8.28
CA ARG A 84 8.27 10.80 -8.31
C ARG A 84 7.82 10.26 -6.96
N VAL A 85 7.22 9.08 -7.00
CA VAL A 85 6.83 8.34 -5.80
C VAL A 85 8.07 8.03 -4.95
N PRO A 86 8.09 8.43 -3.67
CA PRO A 86 9.12 8.01 -2.72
C PRO A 86 9.10 6.50 -2.53
N LEU A 87 10.25 5.85 -2.66
CA LEU A 87 10.41 4.39 -2.48
C LEU A 87 11.61 4.10 -1.57
N TYR A 88 11.49 3.04 -0.77
CA TYR A 88 12.61 2.51 0.01
C TYR A 88 13.75 2.04 -0.90
N SER A 89 14.99 2.22 -0.45
CA SER A 89 16.14 1.78 -1.25
C SER A 89 16.36 0.28 -1.10
N ILE A 90 16.44 -0.43 -2.22
CA ILE A 90 16.74 -1.87 -2.28
C ILE A 90 18.25 -2.18 -2.29
N SER A 91 19.09 -1.30 -1.74
CA SER A 91 20.56 -1.49 -1.77
C SER A 91 20.99 -2.56 -0.77
N THR A 92 21.94 -3.41 -1.15
CA THR A 92 22.60 -4.38 -0.27
C THR A 92 23.84 -3.79 0.44
N GLU A 93 24.02 -2.48 0.37
CA GLU A 93 25.14 -1.81 1.04
C GLU A 93 25.08 -1.98 2.55
N GLN A 94 26.20 -2.42 3.15
CA GLN A 94 26.32 -2.68 4.58
C GLN A 94 25.93 -1.49 5.45
N ARG A 95 26.15 -0.25 4.98
CA ARG A 95 25.78 0.97 5.71
C ARG A 95 24.26 1.10 5.89
N LEU A 96 23.49 0.73 4.87
CA LEU A 96 22.03 0.76 4.93
C LEU A 96 21.50 -0.34 5.85
N VAL A 97 22.06 -1.55 5.72
CA VAL A 97 21.73 -2.70 6.58
C VAL A 97 21.98 -2.35 8.06
N ASN A 98 23.17 -1.83 8.38
CA ASN A 98 23.50 -1.43 9.76
C ASN A 98 22.53 -0.35 10.28
N TYR A 99 22.20 0.66 9.45
CA TYR A 99 21.24 1.69 9.83
C TYR A 99 19.86 1.13 10.17
N ARG A 100 19.35 0.21 9.35
CA ARG A 100 18.04 -0.42 9.58
C ARG A 100 18.05 -1.27 10.84
N ILE A 101 19.11 -2.06 11.07
CA ILE A 101 19.28 -2.83 12.31
C ILE A 101 19.26 -1.91 13.54
N THR A 102 20.04 -0.83 13.53
CA THR A 102 20.08 0.13 14.64
C THR A 102 18.71 0.78 14.87
N ARG A 103 18.04 1.22 13.80
CA ARG A 103 16.72 1.85 13.90
C ARG A 103 15.64 0.90 14.42
N SER A 104 15.60 -0.34 13.93
CA SER A 104 14.64 -1.34 14.38
C SER A 104 14.86 -1.74 15.84
N GLY A 105 16.13 -1.81 16.29
CA GLY A 105 16.45 -2.05 17.70
C GLY A 105 15.91 -0.96 18.63
N THR A 106 15.98 0.30 18.22
CA THR A 106 15.49 1.43 19.04
C THR A 106 13.94 1.52 19.08
N GLN A 107 13.24 1.08 18.04
CA GLN A 107 11.76 1.10 18.03
C GLN A 107 11.11 -0.09 18.78
N GLY A 108 11.82 -1.22 18.93
CA GLY A 108 11.28 -2.41 19.60
C GLY A 108 11.05 -2.23 21.12
N ASP A 109 11.89 -1.44 21.78
CA ASP A 109 11.83 -1.24 23.23
C ASP A 109 10.74 -0.27 23.68
N ALA A 110 10.31 0.67 22.83
CA ALA A 110 9.36 1.70 23.23
C ALA A 110 7.88 1.24 23.25
N LEU A 111 7.56 0.08 22.68
CA LEU A 111 6.17 -0.43 22.57
C LEU A 111 5.93 -1.74 23.35
N SER A 112 6.92 -2.27 24.06
CA SER A 112 6.80 -3.52 24.82
C SER A 112 6.69 -3.34 26.34
N GLU A 113 6.69 -2.11 26.86
CA GLU A 113 6.66 -1.84 28.30
C GLU A 113 5.31 -1.28 28.81
N GLU A 114 4.20 -1.66 28.19
CA GLU A 114 2.84 -1.42 28.74
C GLU A 114 2.09 -2.74 29.03
N VAL A 115 2.83 -3.80 29.37
CA VAL A 115 2.23 -4.95 30.04
C VAL A 115 2.02 -4.57 31.50
N LEU A 116 0.78 -4.15 31.78
CA LEU A 116 0.10 -4.13 33.08
C LEU A 116 0.75 -5.05 34.13
N VAL A 117 1.64 -4.50 34.95
CA VAL A 117 1.86 -4.99 36.30
C VAL A 117 0.70 -4.47 37.14
N SER A 118 -0.38 -5.26 37.22
CA SER A 118 -1.40 -5.08 38.25
C SER A 118 -0.75 -5.31 39.62
N PRO A 119 -0.75 -4.32 40.54
CA PRO A 119 -0.36 -4.56 41.91
C PRO A 119 -1.49 -5.35 42.61
N SER A 120 -1.35 -6.66 42.66
CA SER A 120 -2.07 -7.48 43.63
C SER A 120 -1.54 -7.17 45.03
N GLN A 121 -2.17 -6.21 45.70
CA GLN A 121 -2.17 -6.12 47.15
C GLN A 121 -3.61 -6.03 47.64
N HIS A 122 -4.17 -7.17 48.04
CA HIS A 122 -5.17 -7.20 49.10
C HIS A 122 -5.01 -8.51 49.88
N THR A 123 -4.12 -8.44 50.87
CA THR A 123 -4.16 -9.29 52.04
C THR A 123 -5.44 -9.00 52.82
N PHE A 124 -6.16 -10.07 53.16
CA PHE A 124 -7.26 -10.05 54.13
C PHE A 124 -6.77 -9.47 55.46
N SER A 125 -7.46 -8.45 55.95
CA SER A 125 -7.50 -8.15 57.39
C SER A 125 -8.81 -7.45 57.71
N SER A 126 -9.63 -8.13 58.52
CA SER A 126 -10.76 -7.53 59.23
C SER A 126 -10.26 -6.41 60.12
N ASP A 127 -10.89 -5.24 60.06
CA ASP A 127 -11.61 -4.70 61.22
C ASP A 127 -12.17 -3.28 61.00
N THR A 128 -13.36 -3.10 61.57
CA THR A 128 -13.94 -1.86 62.13
C THR A 128 -14.39 -0.70 61.22
N VAL A 129 -15.72 -0.64 61.11
CA VAL A 129 -16.63 0.52 61.03
C VAL A 129 -16.02 1.90 61.33
N SER A 130 -16.19 2.85 60.40
CA SER A 130 -16.51 4.25 60.73
C SER A 130 -17.22 4.93 59.55
N LEU A 131 -18.48 5.28 59.79
CA LEU A 131 -19.35 6.05 58.92
C LEU A 131 -19.03 7.54 59.14
N ILE A 132 -18.48 8.23 58.13
CA ILE A 132 -18.40 9.69 58.15
C ILE A 132 -19.12 10.22 56.92
N VAL A 133 -20.29 10.77 57.20
CA VAL A 133 -21.06 11.69 56.35
C VAL A 133 -20.31 13.02 56.30
N ALA A 134 -19.98 13.49 55.10
CA ALA A 134 -19.66 14.89 54.87
C ALA A 134 -20.18 15.33 53.50
N SER A 135 -21.29 16.05 53.58
CA SER A 135 -21.91 16.89 52.56
C SER A 135 -20.94 17.98 52.11
N GLY A 136 -20.86 18.24 50.81
CA GLY A 136 -20.10 19.37 50.29
C GLY A 136 -20.27 19.51 48.78
N GLY A 137 -21.28 20.28 48.38
CA GLY A 137 -21.57 20.55 46.98
C GLY A 137 -20.53 21.45 46.31
N CYS A 138 -20.43 21.34 44.99
CA CYS A 138 -20.12 22.48 44.14
C CYS A 138 -20.71 22.24 42.75
N THR A 139 -21.81 22.93 42.50
CA THR A 139 -22.49 23.01 41.20
C THR A 139 -21.63 23.79 40.23
N ARG A 140 -21.29 23.19 39.08
CA ARG A 140 -20.89 23.96 37.90
C ARG A 140 -21.66 23.49 36.68
N SER A 141 -22.73 24.22 36.45
CA SER A 141 -23.54 24.28 35.25
C SER A 141 -22.66 24.47 34.02
N ARG A 142 -22.79 23.55 33.05
CA ARG A 142 -22.26 23.74 31.70
C ARG A 142 -23.40 23.49 30.71
N THR A 143 -23.86 24.59 30.13
CA THR A 143 -24.87 24.73 29.09
C THR A 143 -24.47 23.94 27.83
N PRO A 144 -25.34 23.11 27.25
CA PRO A 144 -25.15 22.61 25.90
C PRO A 144 -25.71 23.61 24.88
N LEU A 145 -24.85 24.11 23.99
CA LEU A 145 -25.26 24.85 22.80
C LEU A 145 -25.80 23.85 21.78
N SER A 146 -27.13 23.86 21.63
CA SER A 146 -27.87 23.17 20.57
C SER A 146 -27.68 23.93 19.25
N VAL A 147 -27.00 23.31 18.29
CA VAL A 147 -26.88 23.82 16.92
C VAL A 147 -27.97 23.13 16.09
N SER A 148 -28.93 23.94 15.62
CA SER A 148 -29.98 23.53 14.70
C SER A 148 -29.41 23.13 13.34
N ALA A 149 -29.82 21.96 12.84
CA ALA A 149 -29.64 21.54 11.46
C ALA A 149 -30.87 21.92 10.64
N PRO A 150 -30.72 22.54 9.44
CA PRO A 150 -31.82 22.69 8.51
C PRO A 150 -31.92 21.50 7.53
N ALA A 151 -33.13 20.92 7.55
CA ALA A 151 -33.94 20.43 6.44
C ALA A 151 -33.26 19.68 5.26
N SER A 152 -33.55 18.38 5.19
CA SER A 152 -33.53 17.55 3.99
C SER A 152 -34.36 18.16 2.86
N LEU A 153 -33.75 18.34 1.69
CA LEU A 153 -34.46 18.66 0.45
C LEU A 153 -34.54 17.43 -0.46
N HIS A 154 -35.72 17.28 -1.04
CA HIS A 154 -36.23 16.22 -1.90
C HIS A 154 -35.29 15.69 -2.99
N ARG A 155 -35.21 14.36 -3.01
CA ARG A 155 -34.78 13.53 -4.14
C ARG A 155 -35.93 13.46 -5.15
N ALA A 156 -35.76 14.06 -6.33
CA ALA A 156 -36.60 13.79 -7.49
C ALA A 156 -35.79 12.96 -8.49
N GLN A 157 -36.30 11.78 -8.80
CA GLN A 157 -35.86 10.93 -9.90
C GLN A 157 -36.26 11.61 -11.20
N ASP A 158 -35.37 11.64 -12.19
CA ASP A 158 -35.83 11.83 -13.56
C ASP A 158 -35.15 10.90 -14.55
N LYS A 159 -35.98 10.58 -15.54
CA LYS A 159 -36.02 9.35 -16.33
C LYS A 159 -34.95 9.23 -17.39
N SER A 160 -34.58 7.98 -17.59
CA SER A 160 -33.98 7.42 -18.80
C SER A 160 -34.74 7.80 -20.07
N THR A 161 -34.03 8.25 -21.11
CA THR A 161 -34.47 8.06 -22.50
C THR A 161 -33.23 7.77 -23.35
N LEU A 162 -33.06 6.49 -23.67
CA LEU A 162 -32.00 5.94 -24.51
C LEU A 162 -32.56 5.94 -25.93
N ASN A 163 -31.98 6.75 -26.82
CA ASN A 163 -32.29 6.73 -28.24
C ASN A 163 -31.28 5.82 -28.94
N ASP A 164 -31.78 4.75 -29.54
CA ASP A 164 -31.11 3.93 -30.53
C ASP A 164 -30.69 4.79 -31.73
N VAL A 165 -29.40 4.80 -32.05
CA VAL A 165 -28.88 5.32 -33.32
C VAL A 165 -28.20 4.18 -34.04
N GLN A 166 -28.91 3.67 -35.04
CA GLN A 166 -28.46 2.70 -36.02
C GLN A 166 -27.46 3.41 -36.96
N VAL A 167 -26.21 2.94 -36.97
CA VAL A 167 -25.15 3.47 -37.85
C VAL A 167 -24.89 2.48 -38.98
N ASP A 168 -25.27 2.89 -40.18
CA ASP A 168 -24.91 2.21 -41.43
C ASP A 168 -23.42 2.38 -41.74
N ASN A 169 -22.73 1.25 -41.91
CA ASN A 169 -21.33 1.17 -42.32
C ASN A 169 -21.25 1.09 -43.85
N SER A 170 -21.04 2.22 -44.53
CA SER A 170 -20.68 2.24 -45.95
C SER A 170 -19.16 2.38 -46.13
N LEU A 171 -18.62 1.43 -46.88
CA LEU A 171 -17.22 1.28 -47.28
C LEU A 171 -16.68 2.51 -48.03
N TYR A 172 -15.46 2.94 -47.70
CA TYR A 172 -14.61 3.72 -48.62
C TYR A 172 -13.20 3.14 -48.64
N THR A 173 -12.85 2.61 -49.80
CA THR A 173 -11.51 2.23 -50.24
C THR A 173 -10.80 3.49 -50.76
N ALA A 174 -9.60 3.78 -50.27
CA ALA A 174 -8.75 4.83 -50.85
C ALA A 174 -7.39 4.23 -51.26
N ASN A 175 -7.08 4.39 -52.54
CA ASN A 175 -5.87 3.98 -53.22
C ASN A 175 -4.69 4.91 -52.85
N PHE A 176 -3.52 4.34 -52.58
CA PHE A 176 -2.25 5.07 -52.47
C PHE A 176 -1.51 5.02 -53.81
N GLN A 177 -1.10 6.20 -54.31
CA GLN A 177 -0.11 6.38 -55.37
C GLN A 177 1.22 6.83 -54.75
N PRO A 178 2.37 6.31 -55.19
CA PRO A 178 3.67 6.83 -54.80
C PRO A 178 4.19 7.83 -55.85
N THR A 179 4.60 9.01 -55.41
CA THR A 179 5.43 9.91 -56.21
C THR A 179 6.89 9.76 -55.81
N SER A 180 7.68 9.29 -56.76
CA SER A 180 9.14 9.35 -56.79
C SER A 180 9.59 10.68 -57.39
N ASP A 181 10.52 11.37 -56.72
CA ASP A 181 11.53 12.28 -57.28
C ASP A 181 12.53 12.55 -56.13
N GLY A 182 13.85 12.58 -56.28
CA GLY A 182 14.67 12.68 -57.48
C GLY A 182 15.69 13.80 -57.34
N ILE A 183 16.87 13.49 -56.78
CA ILE A 183 18.21 14.06 -57.08
C ILE A 183 18.52 15.52 -56.64
N GLY A 184 19.66 15.69 -55.95
CA GLY A 184 20.38 16.96 -55.88
C GLY A 184 21.55 16.99 -54.90
N ALA A 185 22.73 16.54 -55.32
CA ALA A 185 23.98 16.62 -54.57
C ALA A 185 24.79 17.89 -54.93
N SER A 186 25.31 18.63 -53.94
CA SER A 186 26.65 19.25 -53.99
C SER A 186 27.01 20.06 -52.72
N PRO A 187 28.31 20.34 -52.48
CA PRO A 187 28.88 20.30 -51.15
C PRO A 187 29.39 21.65 -50.61
N ALA A 188 29.92 21.57 -49.38
CA ALA A 188 30.84 22.49 -48.73
C ALA A 188 30.25 23.80 -48.15
N SER A 189 30.13 23.85 -46.82
CA SER A 189 30.89 24.79 -46.00
C SER A 189 30.67 24.51 -44.52
N VAL A 190 31.76 24.21 -43.84
CA VAL A 190 31.86 24.06 -42.39
C VAL A 190 31.92 25.47 -41.77
N PRO A 191 31.03 25.77 -40.81
CA PRO A 191 31.47 26.48 -39.63
C PRO A 191 31.16 25.67 -38.37
N SER A 192 32.25 25.27 -37.70
CA SER A 192 32.24 24.74 -36.34
C SER A 192 31.67 25.77 -35.38
N ARG A 193 30.41 25.59 -34.99
CA ARG A 193 29.82 26.23 -33.81
C ARG A 193 28.92 25.23 -33.14
N ILE A 194 29.46 24.50 -32.17
CA ILE A 194 28.74 23.56 -31.30
C ILE A 194 27.73 24.38 -30.50
N PRO A 195 26.41 24.25 -30.71
CA PRO A 195 25.41 24.68 -29.74
C PRO A 195 25.26 23.55 -28.71
N SER A 196 25.45 23.88 -27.44
CA SER A 196 25.19 22.99 -26.32
C SER A 196 23.80 22.34 -26.43
N PRO A 197 23.66 21.01 -26.33
CA PRO A 197 22.36 20.35 -26.26
C PRO A 197 21.88 20.39 -24.80
N LEU A 198 21.44 21.57 -24.37
CA LEU A 198 20.72 21.77 -23.12
C LEU A 198 19.42 22.49 -23.47
N ALA A 199 18.31 21.86 -23.11
CA ALA A 199 16.92 22.30 -23.31
C ALA A 199 16.29 21.94 -24.66
N GLN A 200 15.88 20.67 -24.80
CA GLN A 200 14.57 20.33 -25.38
C GLN A 200 14.20 18.92 -24.91
N ALA A 201 14.03 18.78 -23.59
CA ALA A 201 13.06 17.82 -23.09
C ALA A 201 11.71 18.51 -23.25
N ASN A 202 11.11 18.30 -24.40
CA ASN A 202 9.69 18.40 -24.67
C ASN A 202 8.96 17.66 -23.54
N GLU A 203 8.59 18.41 -22.50
CA GLU A 203 7.50 18.07 -21.61
C GLU A 203 6.31 17.76 -22.51
N ALA A 204 6.00 16.47 -22.66
CA ALA A 204 4.71 16.02 -23.11
C ALA A 204 3.71 16.33 -21.99
N THR A 205 3.47 17.62 -21.77
CA THR A 205 2.38 18.10 -20.96
C THR A 205 1.13 17.63 -21.68
N LEU A 206 0.52 16.56 -21.17
CA LEU A 206 -0.84 16.16 -21.53
C LEU A 206 -1.77 17.30 -21.12
N SER A 207 -1.78 18.36 -21.92
CA SER A 207 -2.74 19.45 -21.81
C SER A 207 -4.07 18.86 -22.26
N LEU A 208 -4.80 18.29 -21.31
CA LEU A 208 -6.21 17.98 -21.46
C LEU A 208 -6.90 19.31 -21.76
N ARG A 209 -7.12 19.57 -23.05
CA ARG A 209 -7.93 20.70 -23.52
C ARG A 209 -9.29 20.65 -22.85
N ALA A 210 -9.87 21.82 -22.61
CA ALA A 210 -11.21 21.96 -22.05
C ALA A 210 -12.22 21.07 -22.82
N PRO A 211 -13.16 20.44 -22.12
CA PRO A 211 -14.03 19.40 -22.68
C PRO A 211 -14.97 19.88 -23.81
N ASP A 212 -15.09 21.19 -24.03
CA ASP A 212 -16.11 21.77 -24.91
C ASP A 212 -15.75 21.77 -26.40
N GLU A 213 -14.60 21.21 -26.82
CA GLU A 213 -14.21 21.19 -28.23
C GLU A 213 -13.46 19.90 -28.66
N LEU A 214 -13.87 18.74 -28.12
CA LEU A 214 -13.42 17.46 -28.68
C LEU A 214 -14.14 17.19 -30.01
N ALA A 215 -13.51 17.62 -31.11
CA ALA A 215 -13.91 17.21 -32.45
C ALA A 215 -14.01 15.68 -32.54
N ALA A 216 -15.01 15.17 -33.27
CA ALA A 216 -15.27 13.73 -33.40
C ALA A 216 -14.07 12.92 -33.91
N SER A 217 -13.11 13.56 -34.58
CA SER A 217 -11.83 12.96 -34.98
C SER A 217 -10.96 12.56 -33.79
N ASN A 218 -10.92 13.37 -32.72
CA ASN A 218 -10.10 13.11 -31.54
C ASN A 218 -10.57 11.86 -30.77
N TYR A 219 -11.87 11.55 -30.83
CA TYR A 219 -12.42 10.33 -30.26
C TYR A 219 -11.96 9.08 -31.01
N ARG A 220 -11.78 9.14 -32.34
CA ARG A 220 -11.27 7.99 -33.11
C ARG A 220 -9.83 7.69 -32.76
N ASP A 221 -9.00 8.72 -32.64
CA ASP A 221 -7.59 8.57 -32.28
C ASP A 221 -7.43 8.03 -30.86
N LEU A 222 -8.22 8.53 -29.90
CA LEU A 222 -8.24 8.01 -28.53
C LEU A 222 -8.68 6.54 -28.48
N VAL A 223 -9.71 6.16 -29.24
CA VAL A 223 -10.16 4.75 -29.33
C VAL A 223 -9.09 3.85 -29.95
N ALA A 224 -8.39 4.34 -30.97
CA ALA A 224 -7.29 3.62 -31.59
C ALA A 224 -6.10 3.45 -30.64
N ASP A 225 -5.75 4.49 -29.87
CA ASP A 225 -4.69 4.45 -28.88
C ASP A 225 -5.05 3.54 -27.70
N VAL A 226 -6.26 3.64 -27.15
CA VAL A 226 -6.74 2.73 -26.09
C VAL A 226 -6.68 1.28 -26.58
N LYS A 227 -7.10 1.00 -27.82
CA LYS A 227 -7.05 -0.35 -28.40
C LYS A 227 -5.62 -0.85 -28.66
N ARG A 228 -4.69 0.07 -28.95
CA ARG A 228 -3.28 -0.24 -29.18
C ARG A 228 -2.51 -0.50 -27.88
N PHE A 229 -2.87 0.21 -26.82
CA PHE A 229 -2.26 0.09 -25.50
C PHE A 229 -3.00 -0.88 -24.57
N ASP A 230 -4.12 -1.46 -25.01
CA ASP A 230 -4.78 -2.58 -24.33
C ASP A 230 -3.84 -3.79 -24.35
N PRO A 231 -3.29 -4.26 -23.20
CA PRO A 231 -2.28 -5.32 -23.13
C PRO A 231 -2.81 -6.73 -23.49
N GLY A 232 -3.87 -6.80 -24.29
CA GLY A 232 -4.67 -7.99 -24.56
C GLY A 232 -6.05 -7.87 -23.91
N PRO A 233 -7.03 -8.65 -24.36
CA PRO A 233 -8.38 -8.60 -23.82
C PRO A 233 -8.31 -8.79 -22.30
N TRP A 234 -8.88 -7.87 -21.53
CA TRP A 234 -9.11 -8.08 -20.09
C TRP A 234 -9.92 -9.37 -19.80
N THR A 235 -10.52 -9.97 -20.83
CA THR A 235 -11.14 -11.31 -20.80
C THR A 235 -10.14 -12.48 -20.79
N THR A 236 -8.85 -12.24 -21.01
CA THR A 236 -7.77 -13.24 -20.86
C THR A 236 -7.15 -13.26 -19.46
N HIS A 237 -7.59 -12.37 -18.55
CA HIS A 237 -7.42 -12.65 -17.14
C HIS A 237 -8.15 -13.95 -16.86
N VAL A 238 -7.38 -15.01 -16.57
CA VAL A 238 -7.87 -16.21 -15.90
C VAL A 238 -8.83 -15.69 -14.83
N GLY A 239 -10.11 -16.08 -14.93
CA GLY A 239 -11.16 -15.57 -14.04
C GLY A 239 -10.78 -15.69 -12.57
N PRO A 240 -11.60 -15.17 -11.64
CA PRO A 240 -11.33 -15.27 -10.21
C PRO A 240 -10.77 -16.66 -9.91
N PRO A 241 -9.60 -16.75 -9.24
CA PRO A 241 -8.90 -18.02 -9.09
C PRO A 241 -9.93 -19.08 -8.78
N LYS A 242 -10.01 -20.13 -9.64
CA LYS A 242 -10.95 -21.23 -9.44
C LYS A 242 -10.90 -21.54 -7.95
N GLU A 243 -12.03 -21.42 -7.25
CA GLU A 243 -12.12 -21.74 -5.84
C GLU A 243 -11.47 -23.11 -5.68
N VAL A 244 -10.27 -23.12 -5.11
CA VAL A 244 -9.56 -24.36 -4.83
C VAL A 244 -10.48 -25.07 -3.86
N ALA A 245 -10.95 -26.25 -4.24
CA ALA A 245 -11.80 -27.06 -3.38
C ALA A 245 -11.13 -27.07 -2.00
N VAL A 246 -11.87 -26.66 -0.97
CA VAL A 246 -11.35 -26.59 0.40
C VAL A 246 -10.74 -27.95 0.70
N ASP A 247 -9.43 -27.98 0.93
CA ASP A 247 -8.73 -29.22 1.24
C ASP A 247 -9.39 -29.85 2.46
N ASP A 248 -9.56 -31.16 2.41
CA ASP A 248 -10.08 -31.93 3.54
C ASP A 248 -9.21 -31.62 4.79
N PRO A 249 -9.82 -31.21 5.93
CA PRO A 249 -9.07 -30.80 7.12
C PRO A 249 -8.04 -31.84 7.57
N HIS A 250 -8.33 -33.13 7.40
CA HIS A 250 -7.40 -34.19 7.74
C HIS A 250 -6.17 -34.19 6.84
N THR A 251 -6.34 -33.91 5.54
CA THR A 251 -5.23 -33.77 4.59
C THR A 251 -4.36 -32.56 4.93
N GLN A 252 -4.97 -31.45 5.36
CA GLN A 252 -4.24 -30.26 5.79
C GLN A 252 -3.41 -30.52 7.06
N VAL A 253 -4.01 -31.14 8.07
CA VAL A 253 -3.31 -31.49 9.33
C VAL A 253 -2.17 -32.49 9.06
N GLN A 254 -2.40 -33.47 8.19
CA GLN A 254 -1.37 -34.42 7.76
C GLN A 254 -0.18 -33.69 7.10
N GLY A 255 -0.45 -32.78 6.16
CA GLY A 255 0.60 -31.99 5.51
C GLY A 255 1.38 -31.12 6.49
N MET A 256 0.69 -30.51 7.47
CA MET A 256 1.35 -29.76 8.55
C MET A 256 2.24 -30.65 9.42
N ALA A 257 1.76 -31.83 9.81
CA ALA A 257 2.54 -32.78 10.61
C ALA A 257 3.79 -33.27 9.85
N GLU A 258 3.67 -33.53 8.54
CA GLU A 258 4.82 -33.90 7.70
C GLU A 258 5.84 -32.78 7.58
N MET A 259 5.40 -31.53 7.42
CA MET A 259 6.31 -30.38 7.45
C MET A 259 7.04 -30.26 8.79
N ILE A 260 6.32 -30.45 9.90
CA ILE A 260 6.89 -30.42 11.25
C ILE A 260 7.93 -31.53 11.45
N ARG A 261 7.65 -32.77 11.04
CA ARG A 261 8.62 -33.87 11.17
C ARG A 261 9.89 -33.66 10.34
N ASN A 262 9.79 -32.91 9.24
CA ASN A 262 10.90 -32.59 8.35
C ASN A 262 11.72 -31.36 8.76
N LEU A 263 11.23 -30.53 9.69
CA LEU A 263 11.99 -29.40 10.25
C LEU A 263 13.25 -29.89 10.95
N GLU A 264 14.40 -29.24 10.68
CA GLU A 264 15.69 -29.65 11.27
C GLU A 264 15.65 -29.66 12.81
N THR A 265 14.92 -28.72 13.42
CA THR A 265 14.74 -28.63 14.88
C THR A 265 13.91 -29.77 15.47
N SER A 266 13.14 -30.49 14.65
CA SER A 266 12.19 -31.52 15.08
C SER A 266 12.62 -32.93 14.68
N LYS A 267 13.68 -33.07 13.87
CA LYS A 267 14.25 -34.38 13.50
C LYS A 267 14.84 -35.12 14.69
N GLU A 268 15.36 -34.39 15.66
CA GLU A 268 16.02 -34.96 16.85
C GLU A 268 15.03 -35.27 17.99
N ASP A 269 13.76 -34.87 17.86
CA ASP A 269 12.74 -35.07 18.89
C ASP A 269 11.92 -36.34 18.62
N PRO A 270 12.18 -37.47 19.32
CA PRO A 270 11.52 -38.74 19.04
C PRO A 270 10.02 -38.69 19.34
N GLU A 271 9.56 -37.81 20.24
CA GLU A 271 8.14 -37.71 20.59
C GLU A 271 7.32 -37.18 19.41
N LEU A 272 7.86 -36.23 18.64
CA LEU A 272 7.20 -35.67 17.45
C LEU A 272 7.18 -36.65 16.26
N GLN A 273 8.09 -37.62 16.23
CA GLN A 273 8.18 -38.59 15.14
C GLN A 273 7.18 -39.74 15.29
N THR A 274 6.82 -40.10 16.53
CA THR A 274 5.95 -41.25 16.81
C THR A 274 4.46 -40.91 16.96
N LEU A 275 4.12 -39.63 17.15
CA LEU A 275 2.74 -39.21 17.38
C LEU A 275 1.92 -39.15 16.09
N ASP A 276 0.60 -39.33 16.21
CA ASP A 276 -0.34 -39.07 15.13
C ASP A 276 -0.29 -37.60 14.69
N ALA A 277 -0.76 -37.32 13.47
CA ALA A 277 -0.64 -36.00 12.85
C ALA A 277 -1.27 -34.88 13.69
N GLU A 278 -2.45 -35.12 14.25
CA GLU A 278 -3.17 -34.17 15.09
C GLU A 278 -2.37 -33.79 16.35
N PHE A 279 -1.79 -34.78 17.03
CA PHE A 279 -0.98 -34.55 18.23
C PHE A 279 0.41 -34.00 17.91
N THR A 280 0.96 -34.31 16.75
CA THR A 280 2.24 -33.75 16.28
C THR A 280 2.16 -32.23 16.15
N VAL A 281 1.11 -31.73 15.50
CA VAL A 281 0.89 -30.28 15.34
C VAL A 281 0.68 -29.60 16.70
N LEU A 282 -0.14 -30.20 17.57
CA LEU A 282 -0.42 -29.64 18.89
C LEU A 282 0.82 -29.61 19.79
N LEU A 283 1.56 -30.72 19.88
CA LEU A 283 2.76 -30.81 20.72
C LEU A 283 3.85 -29.86 20.22
N TRP A 284 4.04 -29.75 18.91
CA TRP A 284 4.98 -28.80 18.31
C TRP A 284 4.62 -27.35 18.64
N ALA A 285 3.33 -26.98 18.57
CA ALA A 285 2.87 -25.64 18.93
C ALA A 285 3.15 -25.33 20.42
N LEU A 286 2.89 -26.29 21.30
CA LEU A 286 3.17 -26.16 22.73
C LEU A 286 4.68 -26.02 23.02
N LYS A 287 5.53 -26.88 22.43
CA LYS A 287 6.99 -26.80 22.57
C LYS A 287 7.56 -25.49 22.03
N SER A 288 7.02 -24.99 20.92
CA SER A 288 7.46 -23.73 20.29
C SER A 288 7.09 -22.48 21.07
N SER A 289 6.10 -22.56 21.98
CA SER A 289 5.65 -21.43 22.80
C SER A 289 6.62 -21.04 23.94
N GLY A 290 7.69 -21.83 24.15
CA GLY A 290 8.80 -21.51 25.08
C GLY A 290 8.49 -21.64 26.58
N ASN A 291 7.23 -21.82 26.97
CA ASN A 291 6.80 -21.76 28.38
C ASN A 291 6.13 -23.05 28.90
N VAL A 292 6.08 -24.12 28.10
CA VAL A 292 5.36 -25.34 28.49
C VAL A 292 6.37 -26.40 28.97
N GLN A 293 6.38 -26.66 30.28
CA GLN A 293 7.06 -27.83 30.86
C GLN A 293 6.10 -29.01 30.88
N ILE A 294 6.46 -30.11 30.21
CA ILE A 294 5.69 -31.35 30.23
C ILE A 294 6.04 -32.09 31.52
N MET A 295 5.08 -32.22 32.44
CA MET A 295 5.24 -33.03 33.64
C MET A 295 5.11 -34.51 33.30
N LYS A 296 6.19 -35.28 33.51
CA LYS A 296 6.12 -36.76 33.43
C LYS A 296 5.42 -37.27 34.69
N ALA A 297 4.35 -38.04 34.48
CA ALA A 297 3.64 -38.76 35.54
C ALA A 297 4.45 -39.99 36.00
#